data_AF-A0A938RET2-F1
#
_entry.id   AF-A0A938RET2-F1
#
_cell.length_a   1.000
_cell.length_b   1.000
_cell.length_c   1.000
_cell.angle_alpha   90.00
_cell.angle_beta   90.00
_cell.angle_gamma   90.00
#
_symmetry.space_group_name_H-M   'P 1'
#
loop_
_entity.id
_entity.type
_entity.pdbx_description
1 polymer ?
#
loop_
_entity_poly.entity_id
_entity_poly.type
_entity_poly.pdbx_seq_one_letter_code
_entity_poly.pdbx_strand_id
1 'polypeptide(L)'
;MVFSSQIFFFYFLPLALAVYYGLPRRGRHLALTLLSYVFYGWANPLFVVLLLTATLINYVCGLKIAGERLIIGSATSGGSESVSGASLRRKKVWLAVSVCTSLAMLGFFKYFNFAMENYNLLIHWFGLSDLRLETVIRVTLPLGISFYTFHLLSYTIDVYRGQAK
;
A
#
# COMPACT_ATOMS: atom_id res chain seq x y z
N MET A 1 -10.56 1.74 -15.63
CA MET A 1 -11.11 3.01 -16.15
C MET A 1 -10.23 4.12 -15.62
N VAL A 2 -10.18 5.27 -16.29
CA VAL A 2 -9.43 6.45 -15.78
C VAL A 2 -10.44 7.47 -15.23
N PHE A 3 -10.07 8.22 -14.20
CA PHE A 3 -10.93 9.24 -13.59
C PHE A 3 -11.44 10.29 -14.59
N SER A 4 -10.67 10.61 -15.63
CA SER A 4 -11.05 11.55 -16.68
C SER A 4 -11.94 10.95 -17.78
N SER A 5 -12.29 9.66 -17.69
CA SER A 5 -13.08 8.99 -18.74
C SER A 5 -14.57 9.28 -18.61
N GLN A 6 -15.25 9.41 -19.75
CA GLN A 6 -16.72 9.55 -19.82
C GLN A 6 -17.43 8.39 -19.12
N ILE A 7 -16.87 7.17 -19.24
CA ILE A 7 -17.41 5.96 -18.60
C ILE A 7 -17.41 6.11 -17.07
N PHE A 8 -16.36 6.72 -16.50
CA PHE A 8 -16.32 6.98 -15.07
C PHE A 8 -17.42 7.95 -14.62
N PHE A 9 -17.56 9.09 -15.30
CA PHE A 9 -18.52 10.13 -14.89
C PHE A 9 -19.98 9.73 -15.10
N PHE A 10 -20.31 9.08 -16.22
CA PHE A 10 -21.71 8.81 -16.58
C PHE A 10 -22.22 7.44 -16.14
N TYR A 11 -21.34 6.47 -15.90
CA TYR A 11 -21.76 5.11 -15.51
C TYR A 11 -21.25 4.74 -14.13
N PHE A 12 -19.94 4.76 -13.92
CA PHE A 12 -19.35 4.26 -12.67
C PHE A 12 -19.73 5.12 -11.46
N LEU A 13 -19.63 6.44 -11.56
CA LEU A 13 -19.92 7.36 -10.46
C LEU A 13 -21.41 7.33 -10.05
N PRO A 14 -22.39 7.43 -10.97
CA PRO A 14 -23.81 7.30 -10.61
C PRO A 14 -24.13 5.93 -10.00
N LEU A 15 -23.56 4.85 -10.56
CA LEU A 15 -23.70 3.50 -10.00
C LEU A 15 -23.13 3.42 -8.59
N ALA A 16 -21.91 3.91 -8.37
CA ALA A 16 -21.25 3.89 -7.07
C ALA A 16 -22.04 4.67 -6.01
N LEU A 17 -22.59 5.83 -6.38
CA LEU A 17 -23.45 6.63 -5.50
C LEU A 17 -24.78 5.92 -5.24
N ALA A 18 -25.42 5.34 -6.25
CA ALA A 18 -26.66 4.59 -6.08
C ALA A 18 -26.47 3.41 -5.11
N VAL A 19 -25.38 2.64 -5.26
CA VAL A 19 -25.01 1.57 -4.33
C VAL A 19 -24.73 2.12 -2.93
N TYR A 20 -23.98 3.21 -2.82
CA TYR A 20 -23.63 3.82 -1.53
C TYR A 20 -24.86 4.32 -0.75
N TYR A 21 -25.79 5.00 -1.42
CA TYR A 21 -27.01 5.51 -0.80
C TYR A 21 -28.07 4.44 -0.60
N GLY A 22 -28.11 3.40 -1.45
CA GLY A 22 -29.03 2.27 -1.32
C GLY A 22 -28.68 1.30 -0.18
N LEU A 23 -27.42 1.23 0.26
CA LEU A 23 -27.00 0.32 1.33
C LEU A 23 -27.16 0.91 2.74
N PRO A 24 -27.48 0.05 3.74
CA PRO A 24 -27.53 0.44 5.15
C PRO A 24 -26.15 0.87 5.64
N ARG A 25 -26.10 1.74 6.67
CA ARG A 25 -24.86 2.36 7.21
C ARG A 25 -23.69 1.39 7.41
N ARG A 26 -23.97 0.13 7.82
CA ARG A 26 -22.93 -0.90 8.04
C ARG A 26 -22.29 -1.41 6.73
N GLY A 27 -23.03 -1.46 5.63
CA GLY A 27 -22.54 -1.99 4.35
C GLY A 27 -21.81 -0.96 3.48
N ARG A 28 -21.96 0.34 3.77
CA ARG A 28 -21.44 1.42 2.94
C ARG A 28 -19.92 1.39 2.80
N HIS A 29 -19.20 1.19 3.89
CA HIS A 29 -17.73 1.12 3.85
C HIS A 29 -17.26 -0.09 3.06
N LEU A 30 -17.90 -1.25 3.22
CA LEU A 30 -17.55 -2.44 2.45
C LEU A 30 -17.81 -2.23 0.96
N ALA A 31 -18.97 -1.66 0.61
CA ALA A 31 -19.34 -1.37 -0.77
C ALA A 31 -18.37 -0.37 -1.42
N LEU A 32 -17.99 0.71 -0.73
CA LEU A 32 -16.98 1.66 -1.20
C LEU A 32 -15.63 0.98 -1.42
N THR A 33 -15.25 0.07 -0.51
CA THR A 33 -13.99 -0.67 -0.63
C THR A 33 -14.03 -1.56 -1.88
N LEU A 34 -15.08 -2.35 -2.06
CA LEU A 34 -15.26 -3.23 -3.21
C LEU A 34 -15.32 -2.44 -4.53
N LEU A 35 -16.09 -1.36 -4.58
CA LEU A 35 -16.16 -0.47 -5.75
C LEU A 35 -14.79 0.14 -6.09
N SER A 36 -14.02 0.53 -5.08
CA SER A 36 -12.66 1.05 -5.28
C SER A 36 -11.73 0.01 -5.89
N TYR A 37 -11.79 -1.25 -5.41
CA TYR A 37 -11.01 -2.35 -5.98
C TYR A 37 -11.45 -2.69 -7.42
N VAL A 38 -12.76 -2.70 -7.70
CA VAL A 38 -13.29 -2.90 -9.07
C VAL A 38 -12.81 -1.79 -10.01
N PHE A 39 -12.90 -0.53 -9.56
CA PHE A 39 -12.44 0.62 -10.34
C PHE A 39 -10.94 0.51 -10.67
N TYR A 40 -10.14 0.21 -9.66
CA TYR A 40 -8.69 0.06 -9.80
C TYR A 40 -8.33 -1.11 -10.72
N GLY A 41 -9.00 -2.26 -10.54
CA GLY A 41 -8.77 -3.48 -11.31
C GLY A 41 -9.21 -3.43 -12.76
N TRP A 42 -10.09 -2.50 -13.11
CA TRP A 42 -10.54 -2.34 -14.49
C TRP A 42 -9.38 -2.04 -15.46
N ALA A 43 -8.35 -1.32 -15.01
CA ALA A 43 -7.18 -1.03 -15.87
C ALA A 43 -6.29 -2.27 -16.04
N ASN A 44 -5.94 -2.92 -14.93
CA ASN A 44 -5.21 -4.18 -14.93
C ASN A 44 -5.54 -4.97 -13.66
N PRO A 45 -6.13 -6.17 -13.76
CA PRO A 45 -6.55 -6.94 -12.60
C PRO A 45 -5.37 -7.42 -11.75
N LEU A 46 -4.16 -7.58 -12.32
CA LEU A 46 -2.98 -7.98 -11.57
C LEU A 46 -2.57 -6.94 -10.52
N PHE A 47 -2.80 -5.65 -10.80
CA PHE A 47 -2.50 -4.59 -9.83
C PHE A 47 -3.45 -4.61 -8.64
N VAL A 48 -4.66 -5.17 -8.76
CA VAL A 48 -5.57 -5.39 -7.61
C VAL A 48 -4.91 -6.28 -6.59
N VAL A 49 -4.28 -7.37 -7.03
CA VAL A 49 -3.57 -8.31 -6.15
C VAL A 49 -2.41 -7.61 -5.45
N LEU A 50 -1.72 -6.72 -6.18
CA LEU A 50 -0.65 -5.90 -5.64
C LEU A 50 -1.16 -4.95 -4.55
N LEU A 51 -2.25 -4.21 -4.83
CA LEU A 51 -2.89 -3.30 -3.87
C LEU A 51 -3.43 -4.05 -2.66
N LEU A 52 -4.05 -5.21 -2.86
CA LEU A 52 -4.59 -6.05 -1.81
C LEU A 52 -3.47 -6.60 -0.92
N THR A 53 -2.39 -7.10 -1.51
CA THR A 53 -1.22 -7.57 -0.75
C THR A 53 -0.60 -6.43 0.06
N ALA A 54 -0.43 -5.24 -0.55
CA ALA A 54 0.13 -4.07 0.14
C ALA A 54 -0.75 -3.61 1.30
N THR A 55 -2.08 -3.54 1.10
CA THR A 55 -3.04 -3.18 2.16
C THR A 55 -3.07 -4.23 3.25
N LEU A 56 -3.04 -5.52 2.92
CA LEU A 56 -3.02 -6.62 3.90
C LEU A 56 -1.76 -6.58 4.78
N ILE A 57 -0.58 -6.41 4.18
CA ILE A 57 0.69 -6.33 4.91
C ILE A 57 0.68 -5.15 5.88
N ASN A 58 0.30 -3.96 5.40
CA ASN A 58 0.24 -2.76 6.24
C ASN A 58 -0.85 -2.87 7.32
N TYR A 59 -2.00 -3.49 7.02
CA TYR A 59 -3.06 -3.74 7.99
C TYR A 59 -2.62 -4.71 9.08
N VAL A 60 -1.95 -5.81 8.74
CA VAL A 60 -1.42 -6.77 9.71
C VAL A 60 -0.34 -6.13 10.57
N CYS A 61 0.57 -5.35 9.97
CA CYS A 61 1.59 -4.60 10.72
C CYS A 61 0.94 -3.59 11.68
N GLY A 62 -0.05 -2.82 11.21
CA GLY A 62 -0.82 -1.90 12.02
C GLY A 62 -1.55 -2.59 13.17
N LEU A 63 -2.19 -3.74 12.92
CA LEU A 63 -2.88 -4.52 13.94
C LEU A 63 -1.91 -5.08 15.00
N LYS A 64 -0.72 -5.53 14.61
CA LYS A 64 0.30 -5.99 15.58
C LYS A 64 0.83 -4.83 16.43
N ILE A 65 1.03 -3.66 15.85
CA ILE A 65 1.44 -2.45 16.58
C ILE A 65 0.33 -2.00 17.55
N ALA A 66 -0.93 -2.03 17.11
CA ALA A 66 -2.09 -1.65 17.90
C ALA A 66 -2.44 -2.67 19.00
N GLY A 67 -2.36 -3.97 18.72
CA GLY A 67 -2.59 -5.04 19.70
C GLY A 67 -1.59 -4.99 20.85
N GLU A 68 -0.32 -4.68 20.56
CA GLU A 68 0.68 -4.40 21.60
C GLU A 68 0.40 -3.10 22.37
N ARG A 69 -0.49 -2.21 21.91
CA ARG A 69 -0.97 -1.05 22.69
C ARG A 69 -2.13 -1.42 23.60
N LEU A 70 -3.08 -2.25 23.16
CA LEU A 70 -4.21 -2.69 24.00
C LEU A 70 -3.74 -3.47 25.23
N ILE A 71 -2.79 -4.39 25.06
CA ILE A 71 -2.20 -5.18 26.17
C ILE A 71 -1.44 -4.29 27.16
N ILE A 72 -0.75 -3.25 26.66
CA ILE A 72 -0.01 -2.30 27.51
C ILE A 72 -0.97 -1.31 28.17
N GLY A 73 -1.97 -0.79 27.45
CA GLY A 73 -2.95 0.19 27.95
C GLY A 73 -3.83 -0.33 29.08
N SER A 74 -4.19 -1.63 29.08
CA SER A 74 -4.88 -2.26 30.20
C SER A 74 -4.00 -2.47 31.44
N ALA A 75 -2.68 -2.41 31.29
CA ALA A 75 -1.71 -2.49 32.40
C ALA A 75 -1.26 -1.10 32.90
N THR A 76 -1.69 -0.01 32.25
CA THR A 76 -1.23 1.36 32.55
C THR A 76 -2.30 2.22 33.24
N SER A 77 -3.15 1.61 34.08
CA SER A 77 -4.04 2.34 35.00
C SER A 77 -3.56 2.33 36.46
N GLY A 78 -2.28 2.03 36.69
CA GLY A 78 -1.64 2.18 38.00
C GLY A 78 -0.13 2.06 37.92
N GLY A 79 0.58 3.18 38.11
CA GLY A 79 1.99 3.18 38.50
C GLY A 79 3.03 3.23 37.38
N SER A 80 4.02 4.10 37.60
CA SER A 80 5.23 4.33 36.81
C SER A 80 6.04 3.07 36.48
N GLU A 81 6.69 3.13 35.32
CA GLU A 81 8.03 2.59 35.03
C GLU A 81 8.26 1.07 35.13
N SER A 82 7.94 0.37 34.03
CA SER A 82 8.88 -0.52 33.33
C SER A 82 8.18 -1.06 32.08
N VAL A 83 8.09 -0.23 31.04
CA VAL A 83 7.72 -0.74 29.72
C VAL A 83 8.91 -1.56 29.24
N SER A 84 8.85 -2.88 29.45
CA SER A 84 9.84 -3.86 28.99
C SER A 84 10.32 -3.48 27.58
N GLY A 85 11.60 -3.11 27.44
CA GLY A 85 12.19 -2.59 26.21
C GLY A 85 12.04 -3.53 25.00
N ALA A 86 11.72 -4.81 25.24
CA ALA A 86 11.37 -5.78 24.22
C ALA A 86 10.08 -5.42 23.47
N SER A 87 9.07 -4.85 24.15
CA SER A 87 7.79 -4.46 23.54
C SER A 87 7.94 -3.24 22.61
N LEU A 88 8.75 -2.26 22.99
CA LEU A 88 9.10 -1.10 22.15
C LEU A 88 9.94 -1.50 20.92
N ARG A 89 10.88 -2.45 21.09
CA ARG A 89 11.68 -2.98 19.98
C ARG A 89 10.80 -3.69 18.95
N ARG A 90 9.83 -4.50 19.37
CA ARG A 90 8.91 -5.20 18.45
C ARG A 90 8.03 -4.23 17.66
N LYS A 91 7.47 -3.20 18.29
CA LYS A 91 6.73 -2.13 17.58
C LYS A 91 7.58 -1.47 16.49
N LYS A 92 8.83 -1.15 16.80
CA LYS A 92 9.78 -0.58 15.82
C LYS A 92 10.08 -1.54 14.68
N VAL A 93 10.21 -2.84 14.95
CA VAL A 93 10.40 -3.85 13.91
C VAL A 93 9.18 -3.93 12.99
N TRP A 94 7.97 -4.00 13.51
CA TRP A 94 6.75 -4.04 12.69
C TRP A 94 6.56 -2.77 11.85
N LEU A 95 6.85 -1.59 12.42
CA LEU A 95 6.87 -0.34 11.67
C LEU A 95 7.91 -0.38 10.55
N ALA A 96 9.14 -0.80 10.87
CA ALA A 96 10.23 -0.90 9.90
C ALA A 96 9.89 -1.87 8.77
N VAL A 97 9.31 -3.03 9.06
CA VAL A 97 8.85 -3.99 8.04
C VAL A 97 7.82 -3.33 7.13
N SER A 98 6.78 -2.70 7.69
CA SER A 98 5.73 -2.03 6.91
C SER A 98 6.29 -0.94 5.99
N VAL A 99 7.20 -0.12 6.52
CA VAL A 99 7.85 0.98 5.81
C VAL A 99 8.78 0.44 4.72
N CYS A 100 9.64 -0.52 5.05
CA CYS A 100 10.58 -1.14 4.11
C CYS A 100 9.85 -1.85 2.98
N THR A 101 8.81 -2.64 3.26
CA THR A 101 8.04 -3.32 2.21
C THR A 101 7.31 -2.32 1.30
N SER A 102 6.70 -1.28 1.88
CA SER A 102 6.00 -0.23 1.12
C SER A 102 6.95 0.58 0.23
N LEU A 103 8.12 0.99 0.76
CA LEU A 103 9.15 1.70 0.01
C LEU A 103 9.82 0.82 -1.03
N ALA A 104 10.09 -0.47 -0.72
CA ALA A 104 10.67 -1.41 -1.68
C ALA A 104 9.72 -1.63 -2.87
N MET A 105 8.42 -1.80 -2.60
CA MET A 105 7.41 -1.91 -3.66
C MET A 105 7.36 -0.63 -4.51
N LEU A 106 7.29 0.54 -3.89
CA LEU A 106 7.28 1.82 -4.61
C LEU A 106 8.56 2.02 -5.42
N GLY A 107 9.72 1.72 -4.83
CA GLY A 107 11.03 1.83 -5.43
C GLY A 107 11.16 0.92 -6.66
N PHE A 108 10.76 -0.34 -6.52
CA PHE A 108 10.73 -1.29 -7.63
C PHE A 108 9.88 -0.76 -8.79
N PHE A 109 8.59 -0.49 -8.59
CA PHE A 109 7.72 -0.09 -9.71
C PHE A 109 8.08 1.27 -10.32
N LYS A 110 8.64 2.19 -9.53
CA LYS A 110 8.99 3.53 -10.01
C LYS A 110 10.33 3.60 -10.72
N TYR A 111 11.35 2.89 -10.22
CA TYR A 111 12.73 3.03 -10.69
C TYR A 111 13.24 1.81 -11.46
N PHE A 112 12.50 0.69 -11.52
CA PHE A 112 12.97 -0.51 -12.21
C PHE A 112 13.29 -0.27 -13.68
N ASN A 113 12.36 0.35 -14.44
CA ASN A 113 12.61 0.63 -15.86
C ASN A 113 13.83 1.55 -16.06
N PHE A 114 13.97 2.59 -15.23
CA PHE A 114 15.13 3.48 -15.26
C PHE A 114 16.43 2.73 -14.93
N ALA A 115 16.43 1.87 -13.91
CA ALA A 115 17.59 1.07 -13.53
C ALA A 115 18.00 0.11 -14.66
N MET A 116 17.03 -0.53 -15.31
CA MET A 116 17.26 -1.40 -16.47
C MET A 116 17.85 -0.65 -17.66
N GLU A 117 17.36 0.55 -17.96
CA GLU A 117 17.90 1.38 -19.03
C GLU A 117 19.36 1.78 -18.76
N ASN A 118 19.69 2.19 -17.53
CA ASN A 118 21.07 2.53 -17.16
C ASN A 118 22.00 1.30 -17.19
N TYR A 119 21.51 0.15 -16.73
CA TYR A 119 22.27 -1.11 -16.78
C TYR A 119 22.60 -1.50 -18.23
N ASN A 120 21.62 -1.43 -19.13
CA ASN A 120 21.80 -1.73 -20.54
C ASN A 120 22.77 -0.73 -21.22
N LEU A 121 22.75 0.55 -20.83
CA LEU A 121 23.72 1.54 -21.31
C LEU A 121 25.15 1.25 -20.83
N LEU A 122 25.33 0.86 -19.56
CA LEU A 122 26.63 0.51 -19.00
C LEU A 122 27.24 -0.70 -19.70
N ILE A 123 26.47 -1.77 -19.90
CA ILE A 123 26.95 -2.98 -20.59
C ILE A 123 27.30 -2.72 -22.04
N HIS A 124 26.52 -1.87 -22.72
CA HIS A 124 26.83 -1.43 -24.07
C HIS A 124 28.16 -0.68 -24.13
N TRP A 125 28.45 0.17 -23.13
CA TRP A 125 29.73 0.89 -23.05
C TRP A 125 30.92 -0.05 -22.79
N PHE A 126 30.72 -1.12 -22.02
CA PHE A 126 31.74 -2.16 -21.78
C PHE A 126 31.88 -3.19 -22.91
N GLY A 127 31.12 -3.08 -24.01
CA GLY A 127 31.23 -3.96 -25.17
C GLY A 127 30.71 -5.40 -24.98
N LEU A 128 30.01 -5.68 -23.87
CA LEU A 128 29.42 -6.98 -23.53
C LEU A 128 27.98 -7.10 -24.04
N SER A 129 27.76 -6.85 -25.33
CA SER A 129 26.42 -6.80 -25.94
C SER A 129 25.60 -8.09 -25.84
N ASP A 130 26.23 -9.23 -25.55
CA ASP A 130 25.56 -10.53 -25.40
C ASP A 130 24.89 -10.71 -24.02
N LEU A 131 25.22 -9.86 -23.04
CA LEU A 131 24.58 -9.85 -21.70
C LEU A 131 23.49 -8.77 -21.57
N ARG A 132 22.95 -8.28 -22.69
CA ARG A 132 21.80 -7.38 -22.64
C ARG A 132 20.64 -8.11 -21.98
N LEU A 133 20.24 -7.64 -20.81
CA LEU A 133 18.94 -7.98 -20.24
C LEU A 133 17.89 -7.23 -21.07
N GLU A 134 17.58 -7.76 -22.25
CA GLU A 134 16.34 -7.43 -22.96
C GLU A 134 15.18 -8.07 -22.20
N THR A 135 14.92 -7.56 -21.00
CA THR A 135 13.71 -7.92 -20.28
C THR A 135 12.56 -7.31 -21.07
N VAL A 136 11.88 -8.12 -21.88
CA VAL A 136 10.69 -7.78 -22.69
C VAL A 136 9.56 -7.16 -21.82
N ILE A 137 9.67 -7.28 -20.51
CA ILE A 137 8.73 -6.76 -19.53
C ILE A 137 9.10 -5.31 -19.19
N ARG A 138 8.65 -4.36 -20.01
CA ARG A 138 8.47 -2.98 -19.51
C ARG A 138 7.45 -3.06 -18.37
N VAL A 139 7.92 -2.85 -17.14
CA VAL A 139 7.04 -2.88 -15.97
C VAL A 139 6.04 -1.75 -16.13
N THR A 140 4.79 -2.10 -16.38
CA THR A 140 3.70 -1.13 -16.48
C THR A 140 3.47 -0.56 -15.09
N LEU A 141 3.55 0.75 -14.94
CA LEU A 141 3.39 1.38 -13.63
C LEU A 141 1.92 1.33 -13.20
N PRO A 142 1.62 0.84 -11.99
CA PRO A 142 0.27 0.90 -11.45
C PRO A 142 -0.11 2.37 -11.24
N LEU A 143 -1.28 2.74 -11.76
CA LEU A 143 -1.77 4.10 -11.65
C LEU A 143 -1.92 4.48 -10.18
N GLY A 144 -1.27 5.55 -9.74
CA GLY A 144 -1.39 6.01 -8.35
C GLY A 144 -0.63 5.19 -7.31
N ILE A 145 0.37 4.37 -7.70
CA ILE A 145 1.21 3.61 -6.75
C ILE A 145 1.82 4.47 -5.65
N SER A 146 2.31 5.66 -5.99
CA SER A 146 2.85 6.57 -4.98
C SER A 146 1.76 7.02 -3.99
N PHE A 147 0.57 7.36 -4.49
CA PHE A 147 -0.51 7.90 -3.66
C PHE A 147 -0.96 6.90 -2.59
N TYR A 148 -1.33 5.68 -2.98
CA TYR A 148 -1.79 4.70 -1.98
C TYR A 148 -0.65 4.22 -1.09
N THR A 149 0.60 4.15 -1.59
CA THR A 149 1.74 3.77 -0.76
C THR A 149 1.97 4.79 0.35
N PHE A 150 1.91 6.10 0.05
CA PHE A 150 2.02 7.14 1.08
C PHE A 150 0.83 7.14 2.06
N HIS A 151 -0.38 6.80 1.61
CA HIS A 151 -1.53 6.63 2.51
C HIS A 151 -1.34 5.45 3.47
N LEU A 152 -0.87 4.31 2.96
CA LEU A 152 -0.55 3.14 3.79
C LEU A 152 0.55 3.45 4.80
N LEU A 153 1.58 4.18 4.37
CA LEU A 153 2.67 4.62 5.24
C LEU A 153 2.15 5.56 6.34
N SER A 154 1.34 6.56 5.99
CA SER A 154 0.72 7.48 6.96
C SER A 154 -0.10 6.70 7.97
N TYR A 155 -0.96 5.80 7.51
CA TYR A 155 -1.76 4.94 8.38
C TYR A 155 -0.90 4.17 9.39
N THR A 156 0.12 3.44 8.94
CA THR A 156 0.96 2.64 9.85
C THR A 156 1.75 3.52 10.82
N ILE A 157 2.22 4.69 10.37
CA ILE A 157 2.92 5.67 11.23
C ILE A 157 1.96 6.27 12.27
N ASP A 158 0.74 6.62 11.88
CA ASP A 158 -0.28 7.18 12.76
C ASP A 158 -0.72 6.16 13.81
N VAL A 159 -0.82 4.88 13.43
CA VAL A 159 -1.05 3.77 14.36
C VAL A 159 0.11 3.62 15.34
N TYR A 160 1.36 3.71 14.87
CA TYR A 160 2.55 3.68 15.73
C TYR A 160 2.62 4.88 16.70
N ARG A 161 2.26 6.08 16.23
CA ARG A 161 2.15 7.30 17.06
C ARG A 161 0.95 7.31 17.98
N GLY A 162 0.02 6.38 17.79
CA GLY A 162 -1.23 6.30 18.54
C GLY A 162 -2.22 7.43 18.23
N GLN A 163 -2.04 8.10 17.09
CA GLN A 163 -2.88 9.19 16.57
C GLN A 163 -3.97 8.69 15.62
N ALA A 164 -3.90 7.42 15.21
CA ALA A 164 -4.98 6.76 14.49
C ALA A 164 -6.25 6.75 15.35
N LYS A 165 -7.29 7.46 14.88
CA LYS A 165 -8.64 7.50 15.47
C LYS A 165 -9.56 6.51 14.80
#